data_AF-I3SAW6-F1
#
_entry.id   AF-I3SAW6-F1
#
_cell.length_a   1.000
_cell.length_b   1.000
_cell.length_c   1.000
_cell.angle_alpha   90.00
_cell.angle_beta   90.00
_cell.angle_gamma   90.00
#
_symmetry.space_group_name_H-M   'P 1'
#
loop_
_entity.id
_entity.type
_entity.pdbx_description
1 polymer ?
#
loop_
_entity_poly.entity_id
_entity_poly.type
_entity_poly.pdbx_seq_one_letter_code
_entity_poly.pdbx_strand_id
1 'polypeptide(L)' 'MPGNGDVPFTHANITSARREFGYKPTTDIQTGLKKFVKWYLSYYGYGKTTLN' A
#
# COMPACT_ATOMS: atom_id res chain seq x y z
N MET A 1 25.93 7.56 -8.20
CA MET A 1 24.76 7.14 -7.40
C MET A 1 25.18 7.06 -5.95
N PRO A 2 24.38 7.54 -4.98
CA PRO A 2 24.60 7.22 -3.57
C PRO A 2 24.61 5.69 -3.40
N GLY A 3 25.43 5.17 -2.48
CA GLY A 3 25.65 3.72 -2.33
C GLY A 3 24.43 2.95 -1.79
N ASN A 4 23.46 3.64 -1.21
CA ASN A 4 22.13 3.14 -0.92
C ASN A 4 21.24 3.46 -2.13
N GLY A 5 20.62 2.46 -2.75
CA GLY A 5 19.73 2.64 -3.91
C GLY A 5 18.44 3.44 -3.63
N ASP A 6 18.44 4.29 -2.61
CA ASP A 6 17.33 5.13 -2.21
C ASP A 6 17.17 6.31 -3.16
N VAL A 7 15.93 6.51 -3.61
CA VAL A 7 15.52 7.68 -4.37
C VAL A 7 14.70 8.56 -3.42
N PRO A 8 15.04 9.86 -3.24
CA PRO A 8 14.38 10.70 -2.24
C PRO A 8 12.85 10.76 -2.41
N PHE A 9 12.38 10.82 -3.65
CA PHE A 9 10.96 10.78 -3.99
C PHE A 9 10.79 10.14 -5.38
N THR A 10 9.78 9.29 -5.53
CA THR A 10 9.41 8.70 -6.82
C THR A 10 7.90 8.51 -6.91
N HIS A 11 7.35 8.70 -8.11
CA HIS A 11 5.93 8.58 -8.38
C HIS A 11 5.72 8.00 -9.78
N ALA A 12 4.64 7.24 -9.96
CA ALA A 12 4.24 6.73 -11.26
C ALA A 12 3.27 7.68 -11.97
N ASN A 13 3.56 8.04 -13.22
CA ASN A 13 2.59 8.71 -14.08
C ASN A 13 1.57 7.67 -14.58
N ILE A 14 0.30 7.83 -14.18
CA ILE A 14 -0.78 6.89 -14.49
C ILE A 14 -1.67 7.32 -15.67
N THR A 15 -1.22 8.26 -16.51
CA THR A 15 -2.03 8.81 -17.61
C THR A 15 -2.46 7.74 -18.60
N SER A 16 -1.56 6.86 -19.03
CA SER A 16 -1.90 5.78 -19.98
C SER A 16 -2.87 4.77 -19.36
N ALA A 17 -2.64 4.36 -18.11
CA ALA A 17 -3.54 3.43 -17.41
C ALA A 17 -4.97 3.99 -17.24
N ARG A 18 -5.08 5.30 -16.97
CA ARG A 18 -6.37 6.01 -16.94
C ARG A 18 -7.08 5.98 -18.29
N ARG A 19 -6.37 6.25 -19.39
CA ARG A 19 -6.93 6.33 -20.74
C ARG A 19 -7.32 4.95 -21.29
N GLU A 20 -6.44 3.97 -21.14
CA GLU A 20 -6.56 2.67 -21.81
C GLU A 20 -7.41 1.67 -21.03
N PHE A 21 -7.40 1.77 -19.68
CA PHE A 21 -8.08 0.80 -18.81
C PHE A 21 -9.10 1.44 -17.88
N GLY A 22 -9.31 2.75 -17.96
CA GLY A 22 -10.19 3.46 -17.03
C GLY A 22 -9.69 3.43 -15.58
N TYR A 23 -8.39 3.17 -15.36
CA TYR A 23 -7.84 3.01 -14.02
C TYR A 23 -8.04 4.27 -13.16
N LYS A 24 -8.84 4.16 -12.10
CA LYS A 24 -9.19 5.28 -11.20
C LYS A 24 -9.03 4.84 -9.75
N PRO A 25 -7.84 4.99 -9.14
CA PRO A 25 -7.66 4.65 -7.74
C PRO A 25 -8.51 5.56 -6.86
N THR A 26 -9.32 4.96 -5.97
CA THR A 26 -10.22 5.67 -5.05
C THR A 26 -9.83 5.51 -3.58
N THR A 27 -8.88 4.61 -3.29
CA THR A 27 -8.40 4.38 -1.92
C THR A 27 -7.24 5.33 -1.65
N ASP A 28 -7.42 6.24 -0.70
CA ASP A 28 -6.33 7.09 -0.21
C ASP A 28 -5.33 6.29 0.63
N ILE A 29 -4.16 6.88 0.88
CA ILE A 29 -3.07 6.23 1.61
C ILE A 29 -3.49 5.79 3.02
N GLN A 30 -4.22 6.62 3.77
CA GLN A 30 -4.61 6.29 5.14
C GLN A 30 -5.56 5.09 5.18
N THR A 31 -6.55 5.10 4.29
CA THR A 31 -7.51 3.99 4.16
C THR A 31 -6.80 2.71 3.73
N GLY A 32 -5.90 2.80 2.74
CA GLY A 32 -5.11 1.66 2.26
C GLY A 32 -4.24 1.03 3.35
N LEU A 33 -3.50 1.86 4.10
CA LEU A 33 -2.63 1.41 5.19
C LEU A 33 -3.41 0.72 6.30
N LYS A 34 -4.56 1.26 6.72
CA LYS A 34 -5.41 0.62 7.74
C LYS A 34 -5.87 -0.77 7.30
N LYS A 35 -6.32 -0.91 6.04
CA LYS A 35 -6.75 -2.20 5.48
C LYS A 35 -5.59 -3.19 5.39
N PHE A 36 -4.42 -2.73 4.96
CA PHE A 36 -3.20 -3.55 4.87
C PHE A 36 -2.78 -4.09 6.24
N VAL A 37 -2.67 -3.23 7.27
CA VAL A 37 -2.28 -3.66 8.62
C VAL A 37 -3.27 -4.67 9.19
N LYS A 38 -4.59 -4.43 9.02
CA LYS A 38 -5.63 -5.37 9.46
C LYS A 38 -5.45 -6.74 8.82
N TRP A 39 -5.23 -6.79 7.51
CA TRP A 39 -4.97 -8.02 6.79
C TRP A 39 -3.70 -8.71 7.31
N TYR A 40 -2.59 -7.98 7.45
CA TYR A 40 -1.30 -8.51 7.90
C TYR A 40 -1.40 -9.17 9.28
N LEU A 41 -1.98 -8.46 10.26
CA LEU A 41 -2.14 -8.98 11.62
C LEU A 41 -3.09 -10.19 11.67
N SER A 42 -4.13 -10.21 10.83
CA SER A 42 -5.02 -11.36 10.71
C SER A 42 -4.33 -12.57 10.10
N TYR A 43 -3.47 -12.36 9.09
CA TYR A 43 -2.79 -13.42 8.38
C TYR A 43 -1.73 -14.11 9.24
N TYR A 44 -0.95 -13.33 10.01
CA TYR A 44 0.10 -13.85 10.88
C TYR A 44 -0.36 -14.14 12.33
N GLY A 45 -1.64 -14.01 12.63
CA GLY A 45 -2.21 -14.41 13.93
C GLY A 45 -2.00 -13.43 15.09
N TYR A 46 -1.44 -12.25 14.86
CA TYR A 46 -1.24 -11.21 15.88
C TYR A 46 -2.56 -10.57 16.40
N GLY A 47 -3.69 -10.82 15.72
CA GLY A 47 -5.01 -10.34 16.14
C GLY A 47 -5.79 -11.30 17.06
N LYS A 48 -5.24 -12.48 17.39
CA LYS A 48 -5.88 -13.50 18.24
C LYS A 48 -5.05 -13.81 19.49
N THR A 49 -4.62 -12.81 20.23
CA THR A 49 -4.23 -13.03 21.63
C THR A 49 -5.46 -12.83 22.50
N THR A 50 -6.34 -13.83 22.51
CA THR A 50 -7.26 -14.01 23.64
C THR A 50 -6.40 -14.26 24.86
N LEU A 51 -6.30 -13.24 25.72
CA LEU A 51 -5.91 -13.44 27.11
C LEU A 51 -6.95 -14.40 27.72
N ASN A 52 -6.51 -15.62 28.02
CA ASN A 52 -7.12 -16.45 29.05
C ASN A 52 -6.26 -16.29 30.31
#